data_AF-G7M7T6-F1
#
_entry.id   AF-G7M7T6-F1
#
_cell.length_a   1.000
_cell.length_b   1.000
_cell.length_c   1.000
_cell.angle_alpha   90.00
_cell.angle_beta   90.00
_cell.angle_gamma   90.00
#
_symmetry.space_group_name_H-M   'P 1'
#
loop_
_entity.id
_entity.type
_entity.pdbx_description
1 polymer ?
#
loop_
_entity_poly.entity_id
_entity_poly.type
_entity_poly.pdbx_seq_one_letter_code
_entity_poly.pdbx_strand_id
1 'polypeptide(L)'
;MGKLSYDELILLDSFIYLDWSSGEDEFLINIIYDLMNAENFPENIKIMGDCSIQLEKSERIEIFEQIINKPNLGKLKIKDISRDENGVKYACFIDDESNSTVVFKGTVSKSEWKDNGMGAYENETREQIDALKYINGLKYNNITITGHSKGGNKAQYAAILSPKVRECISVNGQGFSNEFIKMYEADINRNKFKITAINAKYDYVSCLFNSIAGKKHYIETEIQLNPFDYHKINILLDGNGKLRKETNEANFSKIINKFSEAVITDLPRDVKSFVTNKIISVVELILCKKENKDDPLKVAGEVLTLFSYDNDMKSLDIFSIAYPILEILILPLLFWNDLIDIEEEGSKEIFSGSMNNIESFGHEIIKKMKFFNGNEIELINNIAKSFDNLIDDLRHEI
;
A
#
# COMPACT_ATOMS: atom_id res chain seq x y z
N MET A 1 -19.51 25.37 -0.81
CA MET A 1 -18.45 24.64 -1.48
C MET A 1 -18.84 23.19 -1.37
N GLY A 2 -18.79 22.48 -2.49
CA GLY A 2 -19.10 21.06 -2.45
C GLY A 2 -18.01 20.30 -1.72
N LYS A 3 -18.36 19.14 -1.18
CA LYS A 3 -17.41 18.10 -0.79
C LYS A 3 -16.36 17.90 -1.91
N LEU A 4 -15.08 17.81 -1.53
CA LEU A 4 -13.99 17.54 -2.47
C LEU A 4 -14.25 16.25 -3.27
N SER A 5 -13.90 16.27 -4.56
CA SER A 5 -13.99 15.10 -5.42
C SER A 5 -12.89 14.07 -5.11
N TYR A 6 -13.00 12.85 -5.67
CA TYR A 6 -11.97 11.84 -5.49
C TYR A 6 -10.62 12.27 -6.07
N ASP A 7 -10.62 12.90 -7.25
CA ASP A 7 -9.39 13.44 -7.84
C ASP A 7 -8.76 14.56 -6.99
N GLU A 8 -9.56 15.45 -6.40
CA GLU A 8 -9.08 16.48 -5.48
C GLU A 8 -8.45 15.87 -4.22
N LEU A 9 -9.04 14.80 -3.66
CA LEU A 9 -8.48 14.09 -2.51
C LEU A 9 -7.18 13.35 -2.84
N ILE A 10 -7.11 12.70 -4.02
CA ILE A 10 -5.89 12.04 -4.50
C ILE A 10 -4.75 13.05 -4.71
N LEU A 11 -5.05 14.25 -5.19
CA LEU A 11 -4.06 15.33 -5.30
C LEU A 11 -3.54 15.77 -3.93
N LEU A 12 -4.41 15.87 -2.91
CA LEU A 12 -3.98 16.14 -1.54
C LEU A 12 -3.15 15.00 -0.94
N ASP A 13 -3.55 13.75 -1.19
CA ASP A 13 -2.79 12.57 -0.81
C ASP A 13 -1.44 12.49 -1.54
N SER A 14 -1.28 13.14 -2.69
CA SER A 14 0.00 13.25 -3.40
C SER A 14 0.87 14.36 -2.79
N PHE A 15 0.25 15.51 -2.49
CA PHE A 15 0.90 16.67 -1.89
C PHE A 15 1.49 16.38 -0.51
N ILE A 16 0.84 15.53 0.30
CA ILE A 16 1.32 15.21 1.66
C ILE A 16 2.66 14.47 1.69
N TYR A 17 3.08 13.87 0.57
CA TYR A 17 4.38 13.19 0.45
C TYR A 17 5.53 14.14 0.11
N LEU A 18 5.25 15.40 -0.21
CA LEU A 18 6.26 16.36 -0.62
C LEU A 18 6.84 17.09 0.59
N ASP A 19 8.14 17.40 0.53
CA ASP A 19 8.81 18.14 1.59
C ASP A 19 8.45 19.63 1.50
N TRP A 20 7.51 20.04 2.34
CA TRP A 20 7.08 21.43 2.48
C TRP A 20 6.96 21.83 3.94
N SER A 21 7.08 23.12 4.19
CA SER A 21 6.80 23.78 5.46
C SER A 21 5.70 24.78 5.27
N SER A 22 4.81 24.92 6.24
CA SER A 22 3.81 25.99 6.24
C SER A 22 3.56 26.51 7.64
N GLY A 23 3.09 27.74 7.73
CA GLY A 23 2.45 28.24 8.94
C GLY A 23 1.06 27.63 9.14
N GLU A 24 0.50 27.84 10.34
CA GLU A 24 -0.94 27.66 10.56
C GLU A 24 -1.72 28.66 9.71
N ASP A 25 -2.90 28.27 9.22
CA ASP A 25 -3.81 29.13 8.45
C ASP A 25 -3.31 29.56 7.06
N GLU A 26 -2.24 28.94 6.56
CA GLU A 26 -1.69 29.22 5.24
C GLU A 26 -2.51 28.55 4.13
N PHE A 27 -2.73 29.27 3.02
CA PHE A 27 -3.42 28.71 1.86
C PHE A 27 -2.52 27.70 1.14
N LEU A 28 -3.07 26.54 0.78
CA LEU A 28 -2.40 25.50 0.02
C LEU A 28 -1.75 26.06 -1.26
N ILE A 29 -2.45 26.95 -1.96
CA ILE A 29 -1.96 27.51 -3.22
C ILE A 29 -0.70 28.37 -3.04
N ASN A 30 -0.56 29.07 -1.91
CA ASN A 30 0.61 29.89 -1.64
C ASN A 30 1.85 29.03 -1.42
N ILE A 31 1.70 27.93 -0.67
CA ILE A 31 2.79 26.96 -0.45
C ILE A 31 3.25 26.37 -1.79
N ILE A 32 2.31 26.03 -2.68
CA ILE A 32 2.65 25.55 -4.02
C ILE A 32 3.41 26.60 -4.82
N TYR A 33 2.95 27.85 -4.84
CA TYR A 33 3.67 28.92 -5.53
C TYR A 33 5.06 29.19 -4.94
N ASP A 34 5.21 29.13 -3.62
CA ASP A 34 6.51 29.30 -2.96
C ASP A 34 7.47 28.17 -3.32
N LEU A 35 7.00 26.92 -3.36
CA LEU A 35 7.78 25.78 -3.83
C LEU A 35 8.18 25.90 -5.30
N MET A 36 7.27 26.40 -6.15
CA MET A 36 7.51 26.60 -7.59
C MET A 36 8.46 27.76 -7.91
N ASN A 37 8.53 28.78 -7.06
CA ASN A 37 9.37 29.97 -7.26
C ASN A 37 10.72 29.90 -6.55
N ALA A 38 11.04 28.80 -5.86
CA ALA A 38 12.32 28.66 -5.17
C ALA A 38 13.51 28.66 -6.16
N GLU A 39 14.67 29.17 -5.73
CA GLU A 39 15.86 29.34 -6.59
C GLU A 39 16.37 28.04 -7.26
N ASN A 40 15.96 26.88 -6.75
CA ASN A 40 16.32 25.56 -7.29
C ASN A 40 15.09 24.76 -7.73
N PHE A 41 14.03 25.41 -8.22
CA PHE A 41 12.92 24.69 -8.83
C PHE A 41 13.32 24.10 -10.19
N PRO A 42 12.91 22.85 -10.52
CA PRO A 42 12.14 21.90 -9.69
C PRO A 42 12.95 20.93 -8.80
N GLU A 43 14.27 21.09 -8.69
CA GLU A 43 15.19 20.24 -7.88
C GLU A 43 14.86 20.25 -6.37
N ASN A 44 14.23 21.29 -5.85
CA ASN A 44 13.83 21.41 -4.45
C ASN A 44 12.57 20.61 -4.08
N ILE A 45 11.77 20.14 -5.04
CA ILE A 45 10.51 19.43 -4.77
C ILE A 45 10.82 17.99 -4.39
N LYS A 46 11.24 17.74 -3.16
CA LYS A 46 11.64 16.39 -2.75
C LYS A 46 10.45 15.63 -2.20
N ILE A 47 10.44 14.31 -2.43
CA ILE A 47 9.59 13.42 -1.65
C ILE A 47 10.25 13.28 -0.28
N MET A 48 9.42 13.30 0.75
CA MET A 48 9.84 13.13 2.12
C MET A 48 10.35 11.72 2.33
N GLY A 49 11.46 11.58 3.04
CA GLY A 49 12.11 10.28 3.27
C GLY A 49 12.74 9.68 2.01
N ASP A 50 13.36 8.51 2.20
CA ASP A 50 14.13 7.82 1.17
C ASP A 50 13.55 6.46 0.79
N CYS A 51 12.47 6.03 1.45
CA CYS A 51 11.91 4.68 1.36
C CYS A 51 10.46 4.67 0.86
N SER A 52 10.22 5.32 -0.28
CA SER A 52 8.90 5.38 -0.92
C SER A 52 9.01 5.14 -2.41
N ILE A 53 7.89 4.79 -3.04
CA ILE A 53 7.76 4.84 -4.50
C ILE A 53 8.00 6.29 -4.92
N GLN A 54 9.01 6.49 -5.76
CA GLN A 54 9.42 7.81 -6.19
C GLN A 54 8.58 8.25 -7.39
N LEU A 55 8.12 9.50 -7.34
CA LEU A 55 7.58 10.19 -8.49
C LEU A 55 8.71 10.90 -9.22
N GLU A 56 8.70 10.79 -10.54
CA GLU A 56 9.62 11.50 -11.39
C GLU A 56 9.47 13.02 -11.21
N LYS A 57 10.49 13.76 -11.63
CA LYS A 57 10.48 15.23 -11.51
C LYS A 57 9.28 15.85 -12.23
N SER A 58 8.97 15.37 -13.43
CA SER A 58 7.82 15.82 -14.21
C SER A 58 6.50 15.51 -13.52
N GLU A 59 6.33 14.31 -12.95
CA GLU A 59 5.11 13.90 -12.23
C GLU A 59 4.85 14.80 -11.01
N ARG A 60 5.90 15.19 -10.28
CA ARG A 60 5.80 16.12 -9.15
C ARG A 60 5.34 17.52 -9.56
N ILE A 61 5.84 18.03 -10.69
CA ILE A 61 5.43 19.33 -11.23
C ILE A 61 3.97 19.26 -11.69
N GLU A 62 3.61 18.17 -12.36
CA GLU A 62 2.25 17.95 -12.86
C GLU A 62 1.23 17.97 -11.71
N ILE A 63 1.54 17.36 -10.55
CA ILE A 63 0.69 17.43 -9.36
C ILE A 63 0.42 18.89 -8.95
N PHE A 64 1.43 19.76 -8.96
CA PHE A 64 1.25 21.18 -8.61
C PHE A 64 0.37 21.90 -9.61
N GLU A 65 0.62 21.70 -10.91
CA GLU A 65 -0.20 22.28 -11.97
C GLU A 65 -1.65 21.81 -11.86
N GLN A 66 -1.86 20.52 -11.59
CA GLN A 66 -3.18 19.93 -11.39
C GLN A 66 -3.87 20.53 -10.16
N ILE A 67 -3.17 20.71 -9.03
CA ILE A 67 -3.75 21.37 -7.84
C ILE A 67 -4.14 22.82 -8.13
N ILE A 68 -3.27 23.59 -8.80
CA ILE A 68 -3.54 24.98 -9.19
C ILE A 68 -4.82 25.08 -10.04
N ASN A 69 -5.04 24.09 -10.91
CA ASN A 69 -6.19 24.02 -11.80
C ASN A 69 -7.49 23.54 -11.11
N LYS A 70 -7.49 23.25 -9.80
CA LYS A 70 -8.68 22.88 -9.02
C LYS A 70 -9.14 24.05 -8.13
N PRO A 71 -10.22 24.76 -8.50
CA PRO A 71 -10.68 25.93 -7.74
C PRO A 71 -11.05 25.66 -6.28
N ASN A 72 -11.43 24.44 -5.92
CA ASN A 72 -11.73 24.07 -4.54
C ASN A 72 -10.45 23.90 -3.72
N LEU A 73 -9.40 23.29 -4.29
CA LEU A 73 -8.12 23.10 -3.60
C LEU A 73 -7.43 24.45 -3.33
N GLY A 74 -7.54 25.40 -4.25
CA GLY A 74 -6.97 26.74 -4.10
C GLY A 74 -7.55 27.56 -2.92
N LYS A 75 -8.68 27.13 -2.34
CA LYS A 75 -9.33 27.79 -1.19
C LYS A 75 -9.01 27.10 0.13
N LEU A 76 -8.28 25.99 0.11
CA LEU A 76 -7.97 25.24 1.32
C LEU A 76 -6.88 25.94 2.11
N LYS A 77 -7.09 26.05 3.41
CA LYS A 77 -6.07 26.42 4.40
C LYS A 77 -5.58 25.19 5.14
N ILE A 78 -4.29 25.11 5.36
CA ILE A 78 -3.68 24.03 6.13
C ILE A 78 -3.68 24.41 7.62
N LYS A 79 -4.08 23.45 8.46
CA LYS A 79 -4.12 23.57 9.93
C LYS A 79 -3.72 22.27 10.61
N ASP A 80 -3.42 22.39 11.90
CA ASP A 80 -3.30 21.28 12.83
C ASP A 80 -2.29 20.22 12.32
N ILE A 81 -1.12 20.67 11.85
CA ILE A 81 -0.12 19.80 11.20
C ILE A 81 0.59 18.96 12.25
N SER A 82 0.65 17.65 12.03
CA SER A 82 1.47 16.74 12.83
C SER A 82 2.71 16.33 12.04
N ARG A 83 3.90 16.59 12.58
CA ARG A 83 5.20 16.24 11.99
C ARG A 83 5.97 15.33 12.94
N ASP A 84 6.72 14.39 12.39
CA ASP A 84 7.81 13.69 13.08
C ASP A 84 9.17 14.02 12.42
N GLU A 85 10.21 13.25 12.78
CA GLU A 85 11.56 13.39 12.22
C GLU A 85 11.64 13.07 10.71
N ASN A 86 10.68 12.30 10.17
CA ASN A 86 10.54 12.02 8.74
C ASN A 86 9.60 13.02 8.05
N GLY A 87 9.08 13.98 8.83
CA GLY A 87 8.31 15.16 8.45
C GLY A 87 6.78 15.01 8.60
N VAL A 88 5.96 15.63 7.73
CA VAL A 88 4.50 15.68 7.86
C VAL A 88 3.89 14.28 7.86
N LYS A 89 3.21 13.93 8.96
CA LYS A 89 2.43 12.70 9.10
C LYS A 89 0.97 12.91 8.74
N TYR A 90 0.39 13.98 9.29
CA TYR A 90 -1.03 14.30 9.18
C TYR A 90 -1.19 15.79 8.96
N ALA A 91 -2.12 16.19 8.10
CA ALA A 91 -2.49 17.60 7.93
C ALA A 91 -4.00 17.74 7.77
N CYS A 92 -4.57 18.78 8.37
CA CYS A 92 -5.96 19.14 8.19
C CYS A 92 -6.07 20.30 7.20
N PHE A 93 -6.99 20.19 6.25
CA PHE A 93 -7.31 21.17 5.23
C PHE A 93 -8.73 21.67 5.48
N ILE A 94 -8.89 22.98 5.64
CA ILE A 94 -10.16 23.63 5.95
C ILE A 94 -10.54 24.54 4.77
N ASP A 95 -11.77 24.41 4.28
CA ASP A 95 -12.32 25.35 3.30
C ASP A 95 -13.00 26.56 3.96
N ASP A 96 -13.46 27.51 3.14
CA ASP A 96 -14.14 28.73 3.61
C ASP A 96 -15.47 28.46 4.35
N GLU A 97 -16.03 27.25 4.23
CA GLU A 97 -17.25 26.81 4.91
C GLU A 97 -16.96 25.98 6.17
N SER A 98 -15.69 25.92 6.58
CA SER A 98 -15.22 25.14 7.74
C SER A 98 -15.41 23.63 7.58
N ASN A 99 -15.53 23.12 6.35
CA ASN A 99 -15.44 21.68 6.10
C ASN A 99 -13.99 21.24 6.28
N SER A 100 -13.79 20.20 7.11
CA SER A 100 -12.46 19.69 7.42
C SER A 100 -12.15 18.41 6.66
N THR A 101 -11.02 18.40 5.96
CA THR A 101 -10.43 17.22 5.32
C THR A 101 -9.10 16.89 5.98
N VAL A 102 -8.90 15.68 6.47
CA VAL A 102 -7.60 15.22 7.00
C VAL A 102 -6.96 14.27 6.02
N VAL A 103 -5.66 14.47 5.80
CA VAL A 103 -4.84 13.66 4.92
C VAL A 103 -3.79 12.92 5.76
N PHE A 104 -3.72 11.61 5.61
CA PHE A 104 -2.72 10.75 6.25
C PHE A 104 -1.62 10.39 5.25
N LYS A 105 -0.37 10.80 5.51
CA LYS A 105 0.77 10.34 4.72
C LYS A 105 0.96 8.83 4.88
N GLY A 106 1.28 8.15 3.79
CA GLY A 106 1.73 6.75 3.84
C GLY A 106 3.22 6.61 4.14
N THR A 107 3.80 5.53 3.64
CA THR A 107 5.13 5.02 4.00
C THR A 107 6.26 5.76 3.28
N VAL A 108 7.24 6.28 4.03
CA VAL A 108 8.47 6.87 3.49
C VAL A 108 9.74 6.51 4.29
N SER A 109 9.60 5.81 5.42
CA SER A 109 10.68 5.47 6.35
C SER A 109 10.66 3.99 6.73
N LYS A 110 11.80 3.49 7.24
CA LYS A 110 11.95 2.09 7.67
C LYS A 110 11.00 1.71 8.81
N SER A 111 10.75 2.63 9.73
CA SER A 111 9.83 2.41 10.86
C SER A 111 8.37 2.28 10.37
N GLU A 112 7.97 3.08 9.38
CA GLU A 112 6.66 2.94 8.72
C GLU A 112 6.54 1.61 7.97
N TRP A 113 7.60 1.15 7.30
CA TRP A 113 7.62 -0.19 6.68
C TRP A 113 7.45 -1.30 7.73
N LYS A 114 8.13 -1.21 8.87
CA LYS A 114 7.90 -2.16 9.97
C LYS A 114 6.44 -2.17 10.44
N ASP A 115 5.80 -1.01 10.55
CA ASP A 115 4.37 -0.89 10.91
C ASP A 115 3.43 -1.50 9.83
N ASN A 116 3.82 -1.44 8.54
CA ASN A 116 3.11 -2.16 7.47
C ASN A 116 3.11 -3.67 7.67
N GLY A 117 4.25 -4.24 8.09
CA GLY A 117 4.36 -5.66 8.42
C GLY A 117 3.48 -6.04 9.61
N MET A 118 3.49 -5.23 10.67
CA MET A 118 2.62 -5.45 11.83
C MET A 118 1.12 -5.46 11.46
N GLY A 119 0.72 -4.70 10.44
CA GLY A 119 -0.66 -4.66 9.94
C GLY A 119 -1.19 -6.01 9.44
N ALA A 120 -0.32 -6.98 9.17
CA ALA A 120 -0.70 -8.32 8.71
C ALA A 120 -1.03 -9.32 9.83
N TYR A 121 -0.59 -9.07 11.07
CA TYR A 121 -0.71 -10.03 12.17
C TYR A 121 -1.05 -9.44 13.53
N GLU A 122 -1.01 -8.11 13.70
CA GLU A 122 -1.45 -7.46 14.93
C GLU A 122 -2.90 -6.99 14.82
N ASN A 123 -3.58 -6.92 15.97
CA ASN A 123 -4.91 -6.32 16.08
C ASN A 123 -4.90 -4.82 15.79
N GLU A 124 -3.81 -4.15 16.13
CA GLU A 124 -3.64 -2.71 16.01
C GLU A 124 -2.15 -2.40 15.84
N THR A 125 -1.84 -1.43 15.00
CA THR A 125 -0.49 -0.91 14.87
C THR A 125 -0.35 0.43 15.58
N ARG A 126 0.90 0.84 15.85
CA ARG A 126 1.14 2.12 16.53
C ARG A 126 0.62 3.27 15.68
N GLU A 127 0.84 3.24 14.38
CA GLU A 127 0.40 4.35 13.53
C GLU A 127 -1.11 4.44 13.36
N GLN A 128 -1.83 3.32 13.42
CA GLN A 128 -3.29 3.30 13.46
C GLN A 128 -3.80 4.04 14.71
N ILE A 129 -3.28 3.65 15.89
CA ILE A 129 -3.64 4.26 17.17
C ILE A 129 -3.33 5.76 17.17
N ASP A 130 -2.17 6.16 16.65
CA ASP A 130 -1.75 7.57 16.61
C ASP A 130 -2.62 8.39 15.63
N ALA A 131 -3.04 7.81 14.50
CA ALA A 131 -4.00 8.44 13.59
C ALA A 131 -5.37 8.67 14.24
N LEU A 132 -5.88 7.69 15.00
CA LEU A 132 -7.15 7.84 15.74
C LEU A 132 -7.05 8.91 16.83
N LYS A 133 -5.93 8.96 17.58
CA LYS A 133 -5.68 10.01 18.57
C LYS A 133 -5.65 11.38 17.93
N TYR A 134 -5.00 11.53 16.78
CA TYR A 134 -4.96 12.78 16.03
C TYR A 134 -6.38 13.27 15.68
N ILE A 135 -7.19 12.42 15.03
CA ILE A 135 -8.58 12.75 14.68
C ILE A 135 -9.43 13.12 15.91
N ASN A 136 -9.30 12.35 16.99
CA ASN A 136 -10.06 12.62 18.21
C ASN A 136 -9.62 13.90 18.92
N GLY A 137 -8.36 14.32 18.74
CA GLY A 137 -7.82 15.57 19.28
C GLY A 137 -8.27 16.83 18.54
N LEU A 138 -8.67 16.72 17.27
CA LEU A 138 -9.14 17.87 16.48
C LEU A 138 -10.44 18.45 17.04
N LYS A 139 -10.60 19.77 16.95
CA LYS A 139 -11.85 20.46 17.37
C LYS A 139 -13.03 20.26 16.41
N TYR A 140 -12.78 19.68 15.23
CA TYR A 140 -13.78 19.52 14.17
C TYR A 140 -14.62 18.25 14.36
N ASN A 141 -15.79 18.23 13.73
CA ASN A 141 -16.67 17.07 13.59
C ASN A 141 -17.05 16.93 12.11
N ASN A 142 -17.67 15.80 11.75
CA ASN A 142 -18.06 15.50 10.37
C ASN A 142 -16.90 15.54 9.36
N ILE A 143 -15.73 15.08 9.82
CA ILE A 143 -14.45 15.15 9.10
C ILE A 143 -14.46 14.19 7.92
N THR A 144 -14.01 14.66 6.76
CA THR A 144 -13.59 13.80 5.64
C THR A 144 -12.15 13.40 5.87
N ILE A 145 -11.83 12.12 5.76
CA ILE A 145 -10.45 11.66 5.88
C ILE A 145 -10.01 10.91 4.63
N THR A 146 -8.75 11.07 4.27
CA THR A 146 -8.14 10.38 3.13
C THR A 146 -6.71 9.98 3.39
N GLY A 147 -6.22 9.02 2.63
CA GLY A 147 -4.85 8.54 2.75
C GLY A 147 -4.50 7.55 1.65
N HIS A 148 -3.25 7.61 1.20
CA HIS A 148 -2.69 6.64 0.26
C HIS A 148 -1.88 5.54 0.95
N SER A 149 -1.91 4.30 0.44
CA SER A 149 -1.10 3.19 0.94
C SER A 149 -1.37 2.92 2.43
N LYS A 150 -0.35 2.97 3.31
CA LYS A 150 -0.52 2.94 4.76
C LYS A 150 -1.36 4.10 5.31
N GLY A 151 -1.35 5.25 4.65
CA GLY A 151 -2.25 6.37 4.93
C GLY A 151 -3.71 5.97 4.80
N GLY A 152 -4.05 5.19 3.77
CA GLY A 152 -5.39 4.65 3.56
C GLY A 152 -5.81 3.67 4.66
N ASN A 153 -4.90 2.82 5.11
CA ASN A 153 -5.12 1.93 6.26
C ASN A 153 -5.38 2.72 7.56
N LYS A 154 -4.58 3.76 7.83
CA LYS A 154 -4.78 4.68 8.97
C LYS A 154 -6.12 5.41 8.91
N ALA A 155 -6.52 5.87 7.72
CA ALA A 155 -7.81 6.49 7.49
C ALA A 155 -8.97 5.52 7.78
N GLN A 156 -8.91 4.31 7.23
CA GLN A 156 -9.93 3.27 7.45
C GLN A 156 -10.09 2.93 8.94
N TYR A 157 -8.98 2.79 9.66
CA TYR A 157 -8.99 2.54 11.11
C TYR A 157 -9.68 3.68 11.89
N ALA A 158 -9.31 4.94 11.61
CA ALA A 158 -9.94 6.08 12.25
C ALA A 158 -11.44 6.19 11.90
N ALA A 159 -11.84 5.81 10.69
CA ALA A 159 -13.23 5.85 10.23
C ALA A 159 -14.16 4.93 11.02
N ILE A 160 -13.69 3.74 11.37
CA ILE A 160 -14.50 2.76 12.09
C ILE A 160 -14.59 3.04 13.60
N LEU A 161 -13.61 3.74 14.18
CA LEU A 161 -13.54 3.98 15.63
C LEU A 161 -13.89 5.40 16.06
N SER A 162 -13.71 6.41 15.21
CA SER A 162 -14.02 7.79 15.57
C SER A 162 -15.43 8.19 15.14
N PRO A 163 -16.26 8.73 16.04
CA PRO A 163 -17.56 9.30 15.69
C PRO A 163 -17.41 10.63 14.92
N LYS A 164 -16.23 11.25 14.93
CA LYS A 164 -15.97 12.52 14.23
C LYS A 164 -15.85 12.34 12.73
N VAL A 165 -15.56 11.13 12.26
CA VAL A 165 -15.38 10.82 10.84
C VAL A 165 -16.74 10.62 10.19
N ARG A 166 -17.03 11.45 9.19
CA ARG A 166 -18.19 11.33 8.32
C ARG A 166 -17.93 10.38 7.17
N GLU A 167 -16.74 10.48 6.59
CA GLU A 167 -16.39 9.78 5.35
C GLU A 167 -14.88 9.54 5.26
N CYS A 168 -14.52 8.39 4.69
CA CYS A 168 -13.15 7.96 4.50
C CYS A 168 -12.94 7.54 3.05
N ILE A 169 -11.97 8.16 2.37
CA ILE A 169 -11.50 7.75 1.04
C ILE A 169 -10.14 7.09 1.22
N SER A 170 -10.07 5.79 0.97
CA SER A 170 -8.82 5.02 1.08
C SER A 170 -8.25 4.81 -0.31
N VAL A 171 -7.09 5.39 -0.61
CA VAL A 171 -6.48 5.33 -1.94
C VAL A 171 -5.39 4.26 -1.96
N ASN A 172 -5.54 3.22 -2.79
CA ASN A 172 -4.63 2.06 -2.83
C ASN A 172 -4.28 1.53 -1.41
N GLY A 173 -5.26 1.51 -0.51
CA GLY A 173 -5.00 1.33 0.91
C GLY A 173 -4.82 -0.13 1.30
N GLN A 174 -3.82 -0.42 2.13
CA GLN A 174 -3.59 -1.74 2.71
C GLN A 174 -4.79 -2.19 3.57
N GLY A 175 -5.18 -3.46 3.47
CA GLY A 175 -6.20 -4.10 4.32
C GLY A 175 -5.72 -4.39 5.75
N PHE A 176 -6.44 -5.27 6.45
CA PHE A 176 -6.22 -5.57 7.87
C PHE A 176 -6.05 -7.07 8.15
N SER A 177 -5.31 -7.40 9.21
CA SER A 177 -5.10 -8.77 9.70
C SER A 177 -6.41 -9.46 10.11
N ASN A 178 -6.42 -10.80 10.16
CA ASN A 178 -7.56 -11.56 10.66
C ASN A 178 -7.84 -11.23 12.14
N GLU A 179 -6.77 -11.01 12.89
CA GLU A 179 -6.78 -10.60 14.30
C GLU A 179 -7.56 -9.27 14.47
N PHE A 180 -7.27 -8.27 13.62
CA PHE A 180 -8.01 -7.01 13.55
C PHE A 180 -9.50 -7.22 13.23
N ILE A 181 -9.80 -7.98 12.17
CA ILE A 181 -11.19 -8.21 11.73
C ILE A 181 -12.02 -8.81 12.86
N LYS A 182 -11.45 -9.78 13.60
CA LYS A 182 -12.11 -10.40 14.74
C LYS A 182 -12.31 -9.43 15.91
N MET A 183 -11.31 -8.59 16.20
CA MET A 183 -11.40 -7.64 17.31
C MET A 183 -12.44 -6.55 17.05
N TYR A 184 -12.53 -6.06 15.81
CA TYR A 184 -13.33 -4.89 15.43
C TYR A 184 -14.57 -5.21 14.59
N GLU A 185 -15.01 -6.48 14.55
CA GLU A 185 -16.14 -6.93 13.73
C GLU A 185 -17.39 -6.03 13.88
N ALA A 186 -17.75 -5.70 15.12
CA ALA A 186 -18.93 -4.88 15.40
C ALA A 186 -18.78 -3.43 14.92
N ASP A 187 -17.61 -2.83 15.07
CA ASP A 187 -17.33 -1.46 14.63
C ASP A 187 -17.21 -1.38 13.11
N ILE A 188 -16.57 -2.37 12.48
CA ILE A 188 -16.52 -2.52 11.02
C ILE A 188 -17.94 -2.62 10.47
N ASN A 189 -18.77 -3.53 10.98
CA ASN A 189 -20.14 -3.69 10.49
C ASN A 189 -20.98 -2.43 10.65
N ARG A 190 -20.76 -1.68 11.74
CA ARG A 190 -21.45 -0.42 11.99
C ARG A 190 -20.99 0.71 11.07
N ASN A 191 -19.70 0.79 10.76
CA ASN A 191 -19.10 2.00 10.17
C ASN A 191 -18.48 1.81 8.78
N LYS A 192 -18.38 0.60 8.23
CA LYS A 192 -17.80 0.35 6.90
C LYS A 192 -18.45 1.15 5.78
N PHE A 193 -19.72 1.52 5.94
CA PHE A 193 -20.45 2.37 4.98
C PHE A 193 -19.81 3.76 4.78
N LYS A 194 -18.99 4.22 5.74
CA LYS A 194 -18.23 5.48 5.63
C LYS A 194 -17.04 5.38 4.69
N ILE A 195 -16.60 4.15 4.37
CA ILE A 195 -15.33 3.88 3.70
C ILE A 195 -15.56 3.56 2.23
N THR A 196 -14.95 4.36 1.37
CA THR A 196 -14.81 4.08 -0.06
C THR A 196 -13.33 3.85 -0.39
N ALA A 197 -12.99 2.69 -0.93
CA ALA A 197 -11.67 2.42 -1.48
C ALA A 197 -11.60 2.81 -2.96
N ILE A 198 -10.57 3.57 -3.34
CA ILE A 198 -10.23 3.89 -4.73
C ILE A 198 -8.89 3.23 -5.03
N ASN A 199 -8.91 2.20 -5.88
CA ASN A 199 -7.76 1.33 -6.12
C ASN A 199 -7.37 1.38 -7.60
N ALA A 200 -6.07 1.38 -7.90
CA ALA A 200 -5.58 1.10 -9.24
C ALA A 200 -5.81 -0.38 -9.56
N LYS A 201 -6.23 -0.69 -10.79
CA LYS A 201 -6.61 -2.05 -11.22
C LYS A 201 -5.53 -3.09 -10.87
N TYR A 202 -4.26 -2.73 -11.02
CA TYR A 202 -3.09 -3.61 -10.87
C TYR A 202 -2.24 -3.32 -9.64
N ASP A 203 -2.79 -2.58 -8.69
CA ASP A 203 -2.09 -2.25 -7.47
C ASP A 203 -1.89 -3.48 -6.56
N TYR A 204 -0.63 -3.84 -6.32
CA TYR A 204 -0.25 -5.01 -5.52
C TYR A 204 -0.44 -4.83 -4.01
N VAL A 205 -0.78 -3.61 -3.53
CA VAL A 205 -0.97 -3.31 -2.10
C VAL A 205 -2.45 -3.38 -1.71
N SER A 206 -3.33 -2.83 -2.54
CA SER A 206 -4.78 -2.75 -2.26
C SER A 206 -5.46 -4.11 -2.17
N CYS A 207 -4.87 -5.13 -2.81
CA CYS A 207 -5.29 -6.51 -2.71
C CYS A 207 -4.73 -7.24 -1.48
N LEU A 208 -3.89 -6.61 -0.63
CA LEU A 208 -3.34 -7.28 0.54
C LEU A 208 -4.29 -7.24 1.74
N PHE A 209 -4.48 -8.42 2.35
CA PHE A 209 -5.26 -8.64 3.56
C PHE A 209 -6.76 -8.31 3.44
N ASN A 210 -7.45 -8.34 4.57
CA ASN A 210 -8.89 -8.16 4.62
C ASN A 210 -9.26 -6.69 4.40
N SER A 211 -9.98 -6.42 3.32
CA SER A 211 -10.57 -5.10 3.10
C SER A 211 -11.80 -4.90 3.99
N ILE A 212 -11.92 -3.72 4.61
CA ILE A 212 -13.09 -3.32 5.41
C ILE A 212 -13.93 -2.24 4.74
N ALA A 213 -13.63 -1.90 3.49
CA ALA A 213 -14.33 -0.85 2.76
C ALA A 213 -15.77 -1.27 2.42
N GLY A 214 -16.73 -0.37 2.67
CA GLY A 214 -18.14 -0.60 2.29
C GLY A 214 -18.38 -0.46 0.79
N LYS A 215 -17.52 0.30 0.09
CA LYS A 215 -17.52 0.47 -1.36
C LYS A 215 -16.09 0.38 -1.89
N LYS A 216 -15.90 -0.26 -3.05
CA LYS A 216 -14.62 -0.34 -3.75
C LYS A 216 -14.80 0.12 -5.19
N HIS A 217 -13.86 0.92 -5.67
CA HIS A 217 -13.73 1.37 -7.05
C HIS A 217 -12.36 0.96 -7.55
N TYR A 218 -12.30 0.38 -8.74
CA TYR A 218 -11.05 0.04 -9.41
C TYR A 218 -10.90 0.92 -10.63
N ILE A 219 -9.71 1.47 -10.84
CA ILE A 219 -9.44 2.52 -11.82
C ILE A 219 -8.43 2.00 -12.83
N GLU A 220 -8.72 2.21 -14.12
CA GLU A 220 -7.82 1.87 -15.22
C GLU A 220 -6.50 2.65 -15.07
N THR A 221 -5.39 1.98 -15.35
CA THR A 221 -4.05 2.55 -15.32
C THR A 221 -3.39 2.43 -16.68
N GLU A 222 -2.41 3.28 -16.96
CA GLU A 222 -1.48 3.03 -18.06
C GLU A 222 -0.60 1.82 -17.72
N ILE A 223 -0.20 1.06 -18.73
CA ILE A 223 0.71 -0.08 -18.56
C ILE A 223 2.06 0.43 -18.08
N GLN A 224 2.55 -0.14 -16.99
CA GLN A 224 3.83 0.20 -16.37
C GLN A 224 4.87 -0.87 -16.67
N LEU A 225 6.11 -0.45 -16.98
CA LEU A 225 7.23 -1.37 -17.11
C LEU A 225 7.66 -1.94 -15.75
N ASN A 226 7.63 -1.10 -14.71
CA ASN A 226 7.98 -1.46 -13.35
C ASN A 226 6.70 -1.82 -12.57
N PRO A 227 6.54 -3.07 -12.06
CA PRO A 227 5.35 -3.46 -11.28
C PRO A 227 5.08 -2.56 -10.07
N PHE A 228 6.14 -2.01 -9.46
CA PHE A 228 6.00 -1.12 -8.32
C PHE A 228 5.30 0.20 -8.66
N ASP A 229 5.32 0.62 -9.93
CA ASP A 229 4.73 1.89 -10.37
C ASP A 229 3.20 1.83 -10.39
N TYR A 230 2.58 0.64 -10.38
CA TYR A 230 1.13 0.51 -10.21
C TYR A 230 0.62 1.00 -8.84
N HIS A 231 1.52 1.11 -7.85
CA HIS A 231 1.22 1.68 -6.53
C HIS A 231 1.57 3.18 -6.42
N LYS A 232 1.96 3.84 -7.52
CA LYS A 232 2.06 5.30 -7.56
C LYS A 232 0.68 5.91 -7.39
N ILE A 233 0.57 6.96 -6.59
CA ILE A 233 -0.73 7.59 -6.32
C ILE A 233 -1.31 8.31 -7.54
N ASN A 234 -0.48 9.00 -8.32
CA ASN A 234 -0.88 9.80 -9.48
C ASN A 234 -1.31 8.92 -10.67
N ILE A 235 -1.05 7.60 -10.66
CA ILE A 235 -1.47 6.68 -11.74
C ILE A 235 -3.00 6.65 -11.91
N LEU A 236 -3.74 7.00 -10.85
CA LEU A 236 -5.19 7.09 -10.85
C LEU A 236 -5.73 8.29 -11.64
N LEU A 237 -4.87 9.26 -11.96
CA LEU A 237 -5.24 10.52 -12.62
C LEU A 237 -4.79 10.54 -14.08
N ASP A 238 -5.60 11.15 -14.94
CA ASP A 238 -5.21 11.52 -16.30
C ASP A 238 -4.33 12.80 -16.31
N GLY A 239 -3.84 13.20 -17.49
CA GLY A 239 -3.00 14.39 -17.63
C GLY A 239 -3.66 15.73 -17.27
N ASN A 240 -4.97 15.74 -17.00
CA ASN A 240 -5.71 16.91 -16.53
C ASN A 240 -6.00 16.84 -15.02
N GLY A 241 -5.44 15.86 -14.31
CA GLY A 241 -5.72 15.60 -12.90
C GLY A 241 -7.16 15.17 -12.66
N LYS A 242 -7.79 14.45 -13.60
CA LYS A 242 -9.10 13.83 -13.39
C LYS A 242 -8.92 12.34 -13.13
N LEU A 243 -9.77 11.78 -12.27
CA LEU A 243 -9.80 10.34 -12.04
C LEU A 243 -10.03 9.62 -13.37
N ARG A 244 -9.17 8.63 -13.65
CA ARG A 244 -9.32 7.77 -14.83
C ARG A 244 -10.59 6.94 -14.74
N LYS A 245 -10.91 6.26 -15.84
CA LYS A 245 -12.12 5.47 -15.98
C LYS A 245 -12.15 4.33 -14.96
N GLU A 246 -13.33 4.13 -14.38
CA GLU A 246 -13.60 2.99 -13.51
C GLU A 246 -13.66 1.69 -14.34
N THR A 247 -13.13 0.63 -13.75
CA THR A 247 -13.03 -0.73 -14.32
C THR A 247 -13.32 -1.76 -13.23
N ASN A 248 -13.25 -3.03 -13.60
CA ASN A 248 -13.33 -4.14 -12.66
C ASN A 248 -11.97 -4.38 -12.00
N GLU A 249 -12.01 -4.92 -10.79
CA GLU A 249 -10.82 -5.49 -10.15
C GLU A 249 -10.20 -6.60 -11.01
N ALA A 250 -8.87 -6.59 -11.13
CA ALA A 250 -8.11 -7.62 -11.81
C ALA A 250 -8.38 -9.01 -11.18
N ASN A 251 -8.64 -10.01 -12.03
CA ASN A 251 -8.93 -11.36 -11.58
C ASN A 251 -7.72 -11.98 -10.90
N PHE A 252 -6.53 -11.85 -11.49
CA PHE A 252 -5.31 -12.41 -10.89
C PHE A 252 -5.01 -11.80 -9.51
N SER A 253 -5.34 -10.52 -9.28
CA SER A 253 -5.16 -9.88 -7.97
C SER A 253 -6.07 -10.49 -6.89
N LYS A 254 -7.31 -10.88 -7.24
CA LYS A 254 -8.22 -11.60 -6.33
C LYS A 254 -7.66 -12.99 -5.97
N ILE A 255 -7.17 -13.70 -6.99
CA ILE A 255 -6.60 -15.03 -6.84
C ILE A 255 -5.36 -14.99 -5.94
N ILE A 256 -4.48 -14.00 -6.15
CA ILE A 256 -3.28 -13.81 -5.32
C ILE A 256 -3.64 -13.43 -3.88
N ASN A 257 -4.63 -12.55 -3.68
CA ASN A 257 -5.12 -12.24 -2.33
C ASN A 257 -5.59 -13.52 -1.63
N LYS A 258 -6.49 -14.29 -2.25
CA LYS A 258 -7.02 -15.56 -1.74
C LYS A 258 -5.90 -16.55 -1.40
N PHE A 259 -4.92 -16.70 -2.28
CA PHE A 259 -3.75 -17.55 -2.06
C PHE A 259 -2.94 -17.09 -0.85
N SER A 260 -2.59 -15.81 -0.79
CA SER A 260 -1.76 -15.25 0.29
C SER A 260 -2.47 -15.37 1.65
N GLU A 261 -3.77 -15.12 1.71
CA GLU A 261 -4.58 -15.27 2.92
C GLU A 261 -4.64 -16.73 3.38
N ALA A 262 -4.82 -17.67 2.44
CA ALA A 262 -4.85 -19.10 2.74
C ALA A 262 -3.51 -19.59 3.32
N VAL A 263 -2.38 -19.12 2.78
CA VAL A 263 -1.05 -19.48 3.30
C VAL A 263 -0.80 -18.83 4.67
N ILE A 264 -1.10 -17.53 4.83
CA ILE A 264 -0.76 -16.77 6.04
C ILE A 264 -1.63 -17.17 7.24
N THR A 265 -2.90 -17.51 7.02
CA THR A 265 -3.88 -17.76 8.09
C THR A 265 -3.47 -18.93 9.00
N ASP A 266 -2.94 -20.00 8.41
CA ASP A 266 -2.60 -21.24 9.12
C ASP A 266 -1.22 -21.19 9.79
N LEU A 267 -0.45 -20.12 9.60
CA LEU A 267 0.89 -20.01 10.17
C LEU A 267 0.85 -19.78 11.69
N PRO A 268 1.73 -20.47 12.46
CA PRO A 268 2.03 -20.10 13.84
C PRO A 268 2.41 -18.62 13.93
N ARG A 269 2.02 -17.93 15.01
CA ARG A 269 2.18 -16.46 15.12
C ARG A 269 3.63 -15.98 14.94
N ASP A 270 4.59 -16.72 15.48
CA ASP A 270 6.01 -16.43 15.38
C ASP A 270 6.57 -16.61 13.96
N VAL A 271 6.08 -17.62 13.22
CA VAL A 271 6.36 -17.84 11.79
C VAL A 271 5.67 -16.76 10.95
N LYS A 272 4.37 -16.51 11.18
CA LYS A 272 3.57 -15.48 10.51
C LYS A 272 4.25 -14.12 10.58
N SER A 273 4.55 -13.66 11.80
CA SER A 273 5.21 -12.37 12.02
C SER A 273 6.59 -12.30 11.35
N PHE A 274 7.36 -13.39 11.37
CA PHE A 274 8.66 -13.44 10.71
C PHE A 274 8.53 -13.36 9.19
N VAL A 275 7.70 -14.21 8.58
CA VAL A 275 7.47 -14.24 7.12
C VAL A 275 7.00 -12.88 6.63
N THR A 276 5.96 -12.31 7.25
CA THR A 276 5.41 -11.03 6.80
C THR A 276 6.41 -9.89 6.97
N ASN A 277 7.10 -9.80 8.11
CA ASN A 277 8.12 -8.76 8.29
C ASN A 277 9.23 -8.87 7.24
N LYS A 278 9.62 -10.10 6.85
CA LYS A 278 10.66 -10.32 5.83
C LYS A 278 10.18 -10.00 4.41
N ILE A 279 8.94 -10.33 4.03
CA ILE A 279 8.34 -9.85 2.77
C ILE A 279 8.43 -8.32 2.71
N ILE A 280 8.03 -7.67 3.79
CA ILE A 280 8.02 -6.22 3.87
C ILE A 280 9.44 -5.64 3.83
N SER A 281 10.42 -6.26 4.50
CA SER A 281 11.82 -5.84 4.40
C SER A 281 12.39 -5.99 2.98
N VAL A 282 11.95 -6.99 2.20
CA VAL A 282 12.36 -7.12 0.79
C VAL A 282 11.83 -5.95 -0.03
N VAL A 283 10.54 -5.61 0.13
CA VAL A 283 9.94 -4.46 -0.56
C VAL A 283 10.59 -3.14 -0.11
N GLU A 284 10.80 -2.97 1.20
CA GLU A 284 11.54 -1.84 1.77
C GLU A 284 12.93 -1.70 1.12
N LEU A 285 13.71 -2.77 1.04
CA LEU A 285 15.06 -2.74 0.43
C LEU A 285 15.02 -2.28 -1.02
N ILE A 286 14.05 -2.76 -1.80
CA ILE A 286 13.90 -2.41 -3.21
C ILE A 286 13.56 -0.91 -3.34
N LEU A 287 12.70 -0.38 -2.46
CA LEU A 287 12.22 0.99 -2.55
C LEU A 287 13.13 2.03 -1.85
N CYS A 288 13.90 1.65 -0.82
CA CYS A 288 14.83 2.55 -0.12
C CYS A 288 16.12 2.83 -0.91
N LYS A 289 16.44 2.04 -1.93
CA LYS A 289 17.69 2.18 -2.67
C LYS A 289 17.56 3.23 -3.76
N LYS A 290 18.23 4.37 -3.55
CA LYS A 290 18.31 5.47 -4.51
C LYS A 290 19.19 5.20 -5.73
N GLU A 291 20.15 4.27 -5.67
CA GLU A 291 21.07 3.98 -6.81
C GLU A 291 21.52 2.51 -6.82
N ASN A 292 21.54 1.89 -8.01
CA ASN A 292 21.75 0.47 -8.35
C ASN A 292 20.54 -0.46 -8.24
N LYS A 293 19.56 -0.25 -9.13
CA LYS A 293 18.50 -1.22 -9.46
C LYS A 293 19.00 -2.41 -10.30
N ASP A 294 20.25 -2.37 -10.78
CA ASP A 294 20.69 -3.22 -11.90
C ASP A 294 21.49 -4.47 -11.52
N ASP A 295 21.69 -4.75 -10.23
CA ASP A 295 22.34 -6.00 -9.80
C ASP A 295 21.39 -6.90 -8.99
N PRO A 296 20.60 -7.75 -9.66
CA PRO A 296 19.76 -8.77 -9.03
C PRO A 296 20.52 -9.68 -8.06
N LEU A 297 21.82 -9.94 -8.30
CA LEU A 297 22.66 -10.76 -7.40
C LEU A 297 22.99 -10.01 -6.11
N LYS A 298 23.17 -8.69 -6.17
CA LYS A 298 23.39 -7.86 -4.98
C LYS A 298 22.11 -7.75 -4.13
N VAL A 299 20.94 -7.58 -4.77
CA VAL A 299 19.65 -7.61 -4.07
C VAL A 299 19.43 -8.98 -3.43
N ALA A 300 19.64 -10.07 -4.17
CA ALA A 300 19.52 -11.43 -3.63
C ALA A 300 20.52 -11.71 -2.49
N GLY A 301 21.77 -11.26 -2.63
CA GLY A 301 22.81 -11.40 -1.60
C GLY A 301 22.49 -10.61 -0.32
N GLU A 302 21.92 -9.41 -0.44
CA GLU A 302 21.49 -8.62 0.71
C GLU A 302 20.21 -9.17 1.36
N VAL A 303 19.28 -9.69 0.57
CA VAL A 303 18.13 -10.45 1.07
C VAL A 303 18.62 -11.65 1.89
N LEU A 304 19.56 -12.44 1.37
CA LEU A 304 20.21 -13.53 2.11
C LEU A 304 20.97 -13.05 3.36
N THR A 305 21.57 -11.85 3.32
CA THR A 305 22.27 -11.25 4.47
C THR A 305 21.29 -10.78 5.55
N LEU A 306 20.14 -10.19 5.18
CA LEU A 306 19.04 -9.87 6.11
C LEU A 306 18.51 -11.11 6.84
N PHE A 307 18.60 -12.28 6.22
CA PHE A 307 18.27 -13.56 6.86
C PHE A 307 19.36 -14.07 7.80
N SER A 308 20.62 -13.71 7.55
CA SER A 308 21.78 -14.19 8.29
C SER A 308 22.16 -13.31 9.50
N TYR A 309 21.77 -12.03 9.49
CA TYR A 309 22.26 -11.00 10.42
C TYR A 309 21.17 -10.32 11.28
N ASP A 310 19.97 -10.87 11.38
CA ASP A 310 19.01 -10.35 12.34
C ASP A 310 19.47 -10.72 13.77
N ASN A 311 19.62 -9.71 14.63
CA ASN A 311 19.98 -9.88 16.05
C ASN A 311 18.93 -10.70 16.83
N ASP A 312 17.77 -10.96 16.23
CA ASP A 312 16.80 -11.97 16.65
C ASP A 312 17.12 -13.30 15.96
N MET A 313 18.11 -14.06 16.47
CA MET A 313 18.13 -15.52 16.24
C MET A 313 16.89 -16.14 16.90
N LYS A 314 15.73 -15.98 16.26
CA LYS A 314 14.69 -17.02 16.29
C LYS A 314 15.38 -18.30 15.82
N SER A 315 15.05 -19.43 16.45
CA SER A 315 15.81 -20.68 16.29
C SER A 315 15.98 -21.03 14.80
N LEU A 316 17.08 -21.72 14.47
CA LEU A 316 17.36 -22.23 13.11
C LEU A 316 16.11 -22.90 12.47
N ASP A 317 15.24 -23.45 13.32
CA ASP A 317 13.97 -24.08 12.98
C ASP A 317 12.93 -23.09 12.40
N ILE A 318 12.77 -21.91 12.98
CA ILE A 318 11.81 -20.91 12.44
C ILE A 318 12.28 -20.41 11.08
N PHE A 319 13.59 -20.22 10.90
CA PHE A 319 14.16 -19.78 9.63
C PHE A 319 13.96 -20.83 8.52
N SER A 320 14.22 -22.11 8.82
CA SER A 320 14.08 -23.19 7.84
C SER A 320 12.64 -23.39 7.36
N ILE A 321 11.66 -23.06 8.21
CA ILE A 321 10.23 -23.04 7.89
C ILE A 321 9.87 -21.79 7.08
N ALA A 322 10.25 -20.61 7.59
CA ALA A 322 9.77 -19.34 7.07
C ALA A 322 10.36 -18.97 5.71
N TYR A 323 11.61 -19.33 5.43
CA TYR A 323 12.28 -18.93 4.19
C TYR A 323 11.59 -19.52 2.93
N PRO A 324 11.28 -20.82 2.85
CA PRO A 324 10.51 -21.33 1.72
C PRO A 324 9.10 -20.73 1.61
N ILE A 325 8.44 -20.42 2.74
CA ILE A 325 7.09 -19.81 2.75
C ILE A 325 7.14 -18.39 2.18
N LEU A 326 8.21 -17.66 2.49
CA LEU A 326 8.47 -16.38 1.86
C LEU A 326 8.64 -16.52 0.33
N GLU A 327 9.47 -17.47 -0.12
CA GLU A 327 9.69 -17.70 -1.55
C GLU A 327 8.37 -17.99 -2.28
N ILE A 328 7.49 -18.81 -1.70
CA ILE A 328 6.22 -19.15 -2.32
C ILE A 328 5.24 -17.95 -2.35
N LEU A 329 5.24 -17.11 -1.32
CA LEU A 329 4.37 -15.91 -1.25
C LEU A 329 4.83 -14.79 -2.20
N ILE A 330 6.14 -14.66 -2.44
CA ILE A 330 6.69 -13.65 -3.35
C ILE A 330 6.54 -14.08 -4.82
N LEU A 331 6.42 -15.38 -5.10
CA LEU A 331 6.43 -15.91 -6.46
C LEU A 331 5.46 -15.21 -7.42
N PRO A 332 4.18 -14.93 -7.08
CA PRO A 332 3.28 -14.23 -7.99
C PRO A 332 3.75 -12.81 -8.36
N LEU A 333 4.42 -12.11 -7.44
CA LEU A 333 4.95 -10.76 -7.68
C LEU A 333 6.08 -10.78 -8.74
N LEU A 334 6.82 -11.89 -8.85
CA LEU A 334 7.87 -12.04 -9.88
C LEU A 334 7.29 -12.14 -11.30
N PHE A 335 6.03 -12.55 -11.42
CA PHE A 335 5.31 -12.71 -12.69
C PHE A 335 4.20 -11.67 -12.86
N TRP A 336 4.22 -10.57 -12.08
CA TRP A 336 3.11 -9.61 -12.06
C TRP A 336 2.82 -8.99 -13.44
N ASN A 337 3.87 -8.64 -14.20
CA ASN A 337 3.69 -8.10 -15.55
C ASN A 337 3.12 -9.15 -16.51
N ASP A 338 3.64 -10.38 -16.49
CA ASP A 338 3.10 -11.47 -17.32
C ASP A 338 1.61 -11.71 -17.01
N LEU A 339 1.22 -11.67 -15.73
CA LEU A 339 -0.18 -11.82 -15.32
C LEU A 339 -1.07 -10.67 -15.82
N ILE A 340 -0.54 -9.45 -15.90
CA ILE A 340 -1.24 -8.30 -16.51
C ILE A 340 -1.38 -8.51 -18.02
N ASP A 341 -0.31 -8.90 -18.71
CA ASP A 341 -0.32 -9.14 -20.16
C ASP A 341 -1.29 -10.27 -20.52
N ILE A 342 -1.35 -11.33 -19.70
CA ILE A 342 -2.33 -12.41 -19.83
C ILE A 342 -3.76 -11.86 -19.73
N GLU A 343 -4.05 -11.05 -18.69
CA GLU A 343 -5.39 -10.52 -18.46
C GLU A 343 -5.84 -9.49 -19.52
N GLU A 344 -4.92 -8.66 -20.01
CA GLU A 344 -5.23 -7.63 -21.03
C GLU A 344 -5.24 -8.18 -22.46
N GLU A 345 -4.28 -9.04 -22.81
CA GLU A 345 -4.06 -9.47 -24.19
C GLU A 345 -4.56 -10.88 -24.49
N GLY A 346 -4.80 -11.72 -23.48
CA GLY A 346 -5.24 -13.11 -23.66
C GLY A 346 -4.20 -13.98 -24.40
N SER A 347 -2.91 -13.64 -24.28
CA SER A 347 -1.83 -14.31 -25.02
C SER A 347 -1.59 -15.73 -24.49
N LYS A 348 -2.06 -16.73 -25.25
CA LYS A 348 -1.92 -18.15 -24.89
C LYS A 348 -0.47 -18.63 -24.75
N GLU A 349 0.46 -18.03 -25.50
CA GLU A 349 1.88 -18.40 -25.45
C GLU A 349 2.55 -17.88 -24.18
N ILE A 350 2.35 -16.58 -23.87
CA ILE A 350 2.83 -15.97 -22.62
C ILE A 350 2.21 -16.72 -21.43
N PHE A 351 0.89 -16.95 -21.48
CA PHE A 351 0.19 -17.74 -20.47
C PHE A 351 0.82 -19.11 -20.24
N SER A 352 1.03 -19.92 -21.29
CA SER A 352 1.61 -21.25 -21.12
C SER A 352 3.04 -21.19 -20.58
N GLY A 353 3.85 -20.22 -21.00
CA GLY A 353 5.22 -20.04 -20.53
C GLY A 353 5.27 -19.66 -19.05
N SER A 354 4.55 -18.59 -18.68
CA SER A 354 4.53 -18.06 -17.32
C SER A 354 3.88 -19.06 -16.34
N MET A 355 2.78 -19.72 -16.71
CA MET A 355 2.17 -20.73 -15.85
C MET A 355 3.08 -21.94 -15.60
N ASN A 356 3.78 -22.42 -16.63
CA ASN A 356 4.75 -23.51 -16.45
C ASN A 356 5.90 -23.10 -15.53
N ASN A 357 6.37 -21.84 -15.64
CA ASN A 357 7.44 -21.32 -14.77
C ASN A 357 6.97 -21.17 -13.32
N ILE A 358 5.80 -20.58 -13.08
CA ILE A 358 5.21 -20.43 -11.73
C ILE A 358 5.05 -21.82 -11.10
N GLU A 359 4.42 -22.75 -11.79
CA GLU A 359 4.18 -24.11 -11.30
C GLU A 359 5.50 -24.83 -10.98
N SER A 360 6.46 -24.81 -11.92
CA SER A 360 7.76 -25.46 -11.74
C SER A 360 8.54 -24.87 -10.56
N PHE A 361 8.58 -23.54 -10.39
CA PHE A 361 9.28 -22.91 -9.29
C PHE A 361 8.61 -23.21 -7.95
N GLY A 362 7.27 -23.10 -7.89
CA GLY A 362 6.53 -23.36 -6.65
C GLY A 362 6.64 -24.82 -6.20
N HIS A 363 6.56 -25.79 -7.11
CA HIS A 363 6.74 -27.20 -6.75
C HIS A 363 8.16 -27.52 -6.28
N GLU A 364 9.19 -26.90 -6.86
CA GLU A 364 10.56 -27.03 -6.36
C GLU A 364 10.74 -26.41 -4.96
N ILE A 365 10.09 -25.28 -4.66
CA ILE A 365 10.06 -24.69 -3.31
C ILE A 365 9.38 -25.65 -2.32
N ILE A 366 8.19 -26.17 -2.65
CA ILE A 366 7.44 -27.13 -1.81
C ILE A 366 8.26 -28.40 -1.56
N LYS A 367 8.96 -28.90 -2.57
CA LYS A 367 9.82 -30.07 -2.46
C LYS A 367 11.00 -29.82 -1.52
N LYS A 368 11.61 -28.63 -1.54
CA LYS A 368 12.63 -28.22 -0.57
C LYS A 368 12.06 -28.20 0.85
N MET A 369 10.86 -27.64 1.07
CA MET A 369 10.20 -27.65 2.39
C MET A 369 10.10 -29.05 2.99
N LYS A 370 9.65 -30.04 2.18
CA LYS A 370 9.51 -31.44 2.59
C LYS A 370 10.84 -32.08 3.02
N PHE A 371 11.96 -31.63 2.49
CA PHE A 371 13.29 -32.15 2.83
C PHE A 371 13.84 -31.55 4.14
N PHE A 372 13.60 -30.25 4.37
CA PHE A 372 14.15 -29.55 5.53
C PHE A 372 13.32 -29.71 6.80
N ASN A 373 12.05 -30.11 6.71
CA ASN A 373 11.14 -30.06 7.85
C ASN A 373 10.23 -31.30 7.97
N GLY A 374 10.80 -32.40 8.45
CA GLY A 374 10.08 -33.68 8.62
C GLY A 374 8.99 -33.69 9.70
N ASN A 375 8.87 -32.64 10.52
CA ASN A 375 7.96 -32.60 11.68
C ASN A 375 6.68 -31.79 11.45
N GLU A 376 6.58 -30.97 10.41
CA GLU A 376 5.39 -30.12 10.12
C GLU A 376 4.71 -30.50 8.80
N ILE A 377 4.50 -31.80 8.60
CA ILE A 377 3.91 -32.37 7.38
C ILE A 377 2.55 -31.74 7.06
N GLU A 378 1.73 -31.44 8.06
CA GLU A 378 0.41 -30.82 7.88
C GLU A 378 0.49 -29.41 7.31
N LEU A 379 1.35 -28.55 7.88
CA LEU A 379 1.56 -27.19 7.38
C LEU A 379 2.05 -27.19 5.92
N ILE A 380 3.02 -28.04 5.60
CA ILE A 380 3.56 -28.15 4.24
C ILE A 380 2.48 -28.64 3.26
N ASN A 381 1.63 -29.58 3.67
CA ASN A 381 0.53 -30.06 2.83
C ASN A 381 -0.53 -28.96 2.61
N ASN A 382 -0.82 -28.14 3.61
CA ASN A 382 -1.73 -27.00 3.46
C ASN A 382 -1.16 -25.96 2.49
N ILE A 383 0.11 -25.61 2.61
CA ILE A 383 0.79 -24.69 1.68
C ILE A 383 0.79 -25.26 0.26
N ALA A 384 1.12 -26.54 0.08
CA ALA A 384 1.11 -27.18 -1.22
C ALA A 384 -0.27 -27.15 -1.85
N LYS A 385 -1.32 -27.48 -1.08
CA LYS A 385 -2.71 -27.40 -1.53
C LYS A 385 -3.12 -25.97 -1.91
N SER A 386 -2.75 -24.97 -1.11
CA SER A 386 -3.01 -23.57 -1.42
C SER A 386 -2.32 -23.13 -2.71
N PHE A 387 -1.10 -23.61 -2.95
CA PHE A 387 -0.37 -23.35 -4.19
C PHE A 387 -0.99 -24.06 -5.40
N ASP A 388 -1.41 -25.32 -5.28
CA ASP A 388 -2.10 -26.03 -6.36
C ASP A 388 -3.43 -25.31 -6.70
N ASN A 389 -4.17 -24.83 -5.70
CA ASN A 389 -5.37 -24.01 -5.92
C ASN A 389 -5.04 -22.68 -6.63
N LEU A 390 -3.92 -22.03 -6.31
CA LEU A 390 -3.48 -20.83 -7.04
C LEU A 390 -3.27 -21.13 -8.52
N ILE A 391 -2.57 -22.23 -8.84
CA ILE A 391 -2.33 -22.64 -10.23
C ILE A 391 -3.65 -22.96 -10.94
N ASP A 392 -4.55 -23.70 -10.28
CA ASP A 392 -5.85 -24.04 -10.83
C ASP A 392 -6.68 -22.76 -11.07
N ASP A 393 -6.82 -21.88 -10.09
CA ASP A 393 -7.58 -20.64 -10.22
C ASP A 393 -7.01 -19.77 -11.37
N LEU A 394 -5.68 -19.59 -11.44
CA LEU A 394 -5.03 -18.85 -12.53
C LEU A 394 -5.27 -19.52 -13.89
N ARG A 395 -5.35 -20.87 -13.97
CA ARG A 395 -5.58 -21.56 -15.24
C ARG A 395 -7.00 -21.41 -15.77
N HIS A 396 -7.97 -21.13 -14.89
CA HIS A 396 -9.39 -21.11 -15.23
C HIS A 396 -9.98 -19.70 -15.32
N GLU A 397 -9.43 -18.71 -14.60
CA GLU A 397 -10.03 -17.38 -14.42
C GLU A 397 -9.33 -16.23 -15.17
N ILE A 398 -8.10 -16.46 -15.67
CA ILE A 398 -7.33 -15.54 -16.53
C ILE A 398 -6.85 -16.28 -17.77
#